data_AF-A0A6V7JSD8-F1
#
_entry.id   AF-A0A6V7JSD8-F1
#
_cell.length_a   1.000
_cell.length_b   1.000
_cell.length_c   1.000
_cell.angle_alpha   90.00
_cell.angle_beta   90.00
_cell.angle_gamma   90.00
#
_symmetry.space_group_name_H-M   'P 1'
#
loop_
_entity.id
_entity.type
_entity.pdbx_description
1 polymer ?
#
loop_
_entity_poly.entity_id
_entity_poly.type
_entity_poly.pdbx_seq_one_letter_code
_entity_poly.pdbx_strand_id
1 'polypeptide(L)'
;LGIFLANRSAALYNLEFYDLAVKDIDEAINIGYPKELLYKVEERRARCQLALKNHPAAVAAFRSALQALDYAKLPLERKQKLESDARVMLAMLEKGKQLNEANPKKTMKPNEQQQQINLNDKEGIIPKLQDVNPLYPACSSSVDIRDAGGDIGRHAVATKDIMPGDVLIVERPFCAVLLGEY
;
A
#
# COMPACT_ATOMS: atom_id res chain seq x y z
N LEU A 1 -13.45 3.97 -6.22
CA LEU A 1 -12.95 4.73 -5.05
C LEU A 1 -12.21 3.84 -4.04
N GLY A 2 -12.75 2.68 -3.63
CA GLY A 2 -12.07 1.77 -2.67
C GLY A 2 -10.65 1.36 -3.09
N ILE A 3 -10.46 0.99 -4.36
CA ILE A 3 -9.13 0.64 -4.90
C ILE A 3 -8.14 1.79 -4.81
N PHE A 4 -8.61 3.02 -5.04
CA PHE A 4 -7.78 4.21 -4.99
C PHE A 4 -7.24 4.45 -3.57
N LEU A 5 -8.11 4.41 -2.57
CA LEU A 5 -7.72 4.57 -1.16
C LEU A 5 -6.83 3.40 -0.68
N ALA A 6 -7.11 2.18 -1.15
CA ALA A 6 -6.23 1.04 -0.90
C ALA A 6 -4.83 1.22 -1.51
N ASN A 7 -4.70 1.89 -2.65
CA ASN A 7 -3.40 2.19 -3.24
C ASN A 7 -2.72 3.35 -2.51
N ARG A 8 -3.46 4.42 -2.18
CA ARG A 8 -2.94 5.57 -1.43
C ARG A 8 -2.43 5.18 -0.04
N SER A 9 -3.15 4.31 0.68
CA SER A 9 -2.66 3.75 1.96
C SER A 9 -1.37 2.94 1.81
N ALA A 10 -1.12 2.31 0.66
CA ALA A 10 0.14 1.61 0.41
C ALA A 10 1.32 2.58 0.34
N ALA A 11 1.15 3.68 -0.40
CA ALA A 11 2.15 4.73 -0.49
C ALA A 11 2.38 5.41 0.86
N LEU A 12 1.31 5.77 1.57
CA LEU A 12 1.38 6.35 2.92
C LEU A 12 2.09 5.42 3.92
N TYR A 13 1.85 4.11 3.84
CA TYR A 13 2.55 3.12 4.67
C TYR A 13 4.06 3.13 4.42
N ASN A 14 4.49 3.17 3.16
CA ASN A 14 5.91 3.23 2.81
C ASN A 14 6.55 4.58 3.15
N LEU A 15 5.76 5.65 3.24
CA LEU A 15 6.17 6.96 3.72
C LEU A 15 6.09 7.10 5.26
N GLU A 16 5.83 6.00 5.97
CA GLU A 16 5.69 5.96 7.44
C GLU A 16 4.54 6.83 8.02
N PHE A 17 3.63 7.30 7.17
CA PHE A 17 2.42 8.01 7.59
C PHE A 17 1.31 7.03 7.99
N TYR A 18 1.59 6.24 9.03
CA TYR A 18 0.77 5.10 9.44
C TYR A 18 -0.67 5.50 9.82
N ASP A 19 -0.87 6.63 10.51
CA ASP A 19 -2.22 7.11 10.87
C ASP A 19 -3.07 7.43 9.64
N LEU A 20 -2.47 8.06 8.63
CA LEU A 20 -3.16 8.39 7.38
C LEU A 20 -3.44 7.12 6.57
N ALA A 21 -2.48 6.18 6.54
CA ALA A 21 -2.68 4.89 5.89
C ALA A 21 -3.84 4.11 6.50
N VAL A 22 -3.98 4.10 7.83
CA VAL A 22 -5.12 3.44 8.52
C VAL A 22 -6.45 4.09 8.14
N LYS A 23 -6.54 5.43 8.12
CA LYS A 23 -7.76 6.14 7.71
C LYS A 23 -8.20 5.77 6.30
N ASP A 24 -7.24 5.71 5.37
CA ASP A 24 -7.50 5.30 3.99
C ASP A 24 -7.96 3.85 3.88
N ILE A 25 -7.43 2.96 4.71
CA ILE A 25 -7.84 1.55 4.73
C ILE A 25 -9.26 1.42 5.27
N ASP A 26 -9.56 2.06 6.40
CA ASP A 26 -10.89 2.02 7.01
C ASP A 26 -11.94 2.54 6.01
N GLU A 27 -11.65 3.66 5.34
CA GLU A 27 -12.54 4.22 4.33
C GLU A 27 -12.65 3.33 3.09
N ALA A 28 -11.55 2.72 2.63
CA ALA A 28 -11.58 1.76 1.53
C ALA A 28 -12.52 0.57 1.84
N ILE A 29 -12.47 0.05 3.06
CA ILE A 29 -13.33 -1.05 3.51
C ILE A 29 -14.80 -0.59 3.55
N ASN A 30 -15.07 0.58 4.15
CA ASN A 30 -16.42 1.15 4.27
C ASN A 30 -17.14 1.30 2.92
N ILE A 31 -16.43 1.74 1.89
CA ILE A 31 -17.00 1.96 0.55
C ILE A 31 -16.99 0.72 -0.35
N GLY A 32 -16.71 -0.45 0.22
CA GLY A 32 -16.83 -1.75 -0.46
C GLY A 32 -15.60 -2.16 -1.26
N TYR A 33 -14.40 -2.13 -0.66
CA TYR A 33 -13.22 -2.73 -1.26
C TYR A 33 -13.43 -4.23 -1.57
N PRO A 34 -12.91 -4.77 -2.70
CA PRO A 34 -13.16 -6.16 -3.10
C PRO A 34 -12.75 -7.17 -2.03
N LYS A 35 -13.65 -8.11 -1.72
CA LYS A 35 -13.47 -9.07 -0.63
C LYS A 35 -12.24 -9.96 -0.82
N GLU A 36 -11.97 -10.35 -2.06
CA GLU A 36 -10.82 -11.16 -2.44
C GLU A 36 -9.47 -10.42 -2.27
N LEU A 37 -9.50 -9.10 -2.10
CA LEU A 37 -8.32 -8.27 -1.85
C LEU A 37 -8.24 -7.75 -0.41
N LEU A 38 -9.27 -7.95 0.42
CA LEU A 38 -9.32 -7.41 1.79
C LEU A 38 -8.11 -7.80 2.63
N TYR A 39 -7.58 -9.01 2.43
CA TYR A 39 -6.40 -9.48 3.14
C TYR A 39 -5.19 -8.53 2.98
N LYS A 40 -5.04 -7.88 1.82
CA LYS A 40 -3.92 -6.94 1.55
C LYS A 40 -4.02 -5.68 2.41
N VAL A 41 -5.22 -5.11 2.50
CA VAL A 41 -5.43 -3.86 3.23
C VAL A 41 -5.44 -4.12 4.74
N GLU A 42 -6.00 -5.24 5.19
CA GLU A 42 -5.99 -5.62 6.62
C GLU A 42 -4.59 -5.98 7.11
N GLU A 43 -3.77 -6.67 6.31
CA GLU A 43 -2.36 -6.92 6.66
C GLU A 43 -1.59 -5.59 6.81
N ARG A 44 -1.78 -4.67 5.86
CA ARG A 44 -1.17 -3.33 5.95
C ARG A 44 -1.65 -2.58 7.18
N ARG A 45 -2.95 -2.63 7.48
CA ARG A 45 -3.54 -2.02 8.68
C ARG A 45 -2.91 -2.55 9.95
N ALA A 46 -2.72 -3.87 10.04
CA ALA A 46 -2.05 -4.50 11.16
C ALA A 46 -0.62 -3.98 11.34
N ARG A 47 0.15 -3.90 10.24
CA ARG A 47 1.52 -3.36 10.25
C ARG A 47 1.57 -1.87 10.65
N CYS A 48 0.65 -1.04 10.15
CA CYS A 48 0.51 0.35 10.59
C CYS A 48 0.26 0.44 12.10
N GLN A 49 -0.67 -0.36 12.63
CA GLN A 49 -1.01 -0.37 14.05
C GLN A 49 0.16 -0.84 14.92
N LEU A 50 1.00 -1.76 14.42
CA LEU A 50 2.25 -2.13 15.09
C LEU A 50 3.22 -0.95 15.19
N ALA A 51 3.42 -0.22 14.10
CA ALA A 51 4.30 0.94 14.08
C ALA A 51 3.79 2.06 15.02
N LEU A 52 2.47 2.22 15.10
CA LEU A 52 1.79 3.11 16.05
C LEU A 52 1.74 2.56 17.49
N LYS A 53 2.31 1.38 17.75
CA LYS A 53 2.31 0.69 19.06
C LYS A 53 0.92 0.40 19.62
N ASN A 54 -0.11 0.39 18.77
CA ASN A 54 -1.46 0.01 19.15
C ASN A 54 -1.66 -1.50 18.99
N HIS A 55 -1.06 -2.27 19.91
CA HIS A 55 -1.09 -3.73 19.86
C HIS A 55 -2.50 -4.34 19.84
N PRO A 56 -3.50 -3.83 20.60
CA PRO A 56 -4.88 -4.34 20.50
C PRO A 56 -5.46 -4.21 19.09
N ALA A 57 -5.30 -3.05 18.45
CA ALA A 57 -5.79 -2.84 17.08
C ALA A 57 -5.01 -3.67 16.06
N ALA A 58 -3.70 -3.85 16.24
CA ALA A 58 -2.88 -4.72 15.39
C ALA A 58 -3.36 -6.18 15.44
N VAL A 59 -3.66 -6.70 16.64
CA VAL A 59 -4.22 -8.06 16.80
C VAL A 59 -5.56 -8.20 16.09
N ALA A 60 -6.45 -7.21 16.24
CA ALA A 60 -7.74 -7.22 15.56
C ALA A 60 -7.56 -7.23 14.03
N ALA A 61 -6.68 -6.39 13.49
CA ALA A 61 -6.40 -6.32 12.06
C ALA A 61 -5.75 -7.61 11.51
N PHE A 62 -4.82 -8.24 12.24
CA PHE A 62 -4.28 -9.55 11.82
C PHE A 62 -5.34 -10.65 11.79
N ARG A 63 -6.29 -10.64 12.74
CA ARG A 63 -7.43 -11.57 12.72
C ARG A 63 -8.35 -11.31 11.53
N SER A 64 -8.64 -10.05 11.23
CA SER A 64 -9.40 -9.67 10.03
C SER A 64 -8.66 -10.10 8.75
N ALA A 65 -7.33 -9.96 8.70
CA ALA A 65 -6.53 -10.40 7.56
C ALA A 65 -6.63 -11.92 7.36
N LEU A 66 -6.53 -12.70 8.44
CA LEU A 66 -6.71 -14.16 8.39
C LEU A 66 -8.11 -14.56 7.89
N GLN A 67 -9.17 -13.91 8.40
CA GLN A 67 -10.54 -14.14 7.93
C GLN A 67 -10.70 -13.77 6.45
N ALA A 68 -10.07 -12.67 6.00
CA ALA A 68 -10.13 -12.23 4.62
C ALA A 68 -9.43 -13.21 3.66
N LEU A 69 -8.48 -14.04 4.14
CA LEU A 69 -7.86 -15.07 3.31
C LEU A 69 -8.86 -16.15 2.86
N ASP A 70 -10.00 -16.33 3.53
CA ASP A 70 -11.05 -17.27 3.11
C ASP A 70 -11.67 -16.89 1.77
N TYR A 71 -11.72 -15.60 1.46
CA TYR A 71 -12.24 -15.08 0.19
C TYR A 71 -11.15 -14.80 -0.84
N ALA A 72 -9.87 -14.94 -0.47
CA ALA A 72 -8.76 -14.57 -1.31
C ALA A 72 -8.57 -15.55 -2.48
N LYS A 73 -8.48 -15.02 -3.70
CA LYS A 73 -8.15 -15.78 -4.91
C LYS A 73 -6.62 -15.86 -5.05
N LEU A 74 -6.01 -16.76 -4.28
CA LEU A 74 -4.55 -16.95 -4.24
C LEU A 74 -4.16 -18.41 -4.44
N PRO A 75 -2.98 -18.68 -5.02
CA PRO A 75 -2.37 -20.01 -4.96
C PRO A 75 -2.23 -20.48 -3.50
N LEU A 76 -2.45 -21.77 -3.27
CA LEU A 76 -2.47 -22.37 -1.93
C LEU A 76 -1.19 -22.05 -1.13
N GLU A 77 -0.03 -22.19 -1.77
CA GLU A 77 1.27 -21.91 -1.16
C GLU A 77 1.40 -20.47 -0.68
N ARG A 78 0.93 -19.50 -1.48
CA ARG A 78 0.97 -18.08 -1.13
C ARG A 78 0.00 -17.76 0.01
N LYS A 79 -1.17 -18.39 0.03
CA LYS A 79 -2.15 -18.26 1.12
C LYS A 79 -1.59 -18.82 2.43
N GLN A 80 -0.97 -20.00 2.41
CA GLN A 80 -0.35 -20.63 3.57
C GLN A 80 0.79 -19.79 4.16
N LYS A 81 1.62 -19.18 3.29
CA LYS A 81 2.69 -18.29 3.73
C LYS A 81 2.14 -17.09 4.50
N LEU A 82 1.16 -16.38 3.93
CA LEU A 82 0.52 -15.23 4.57
C LEU A 82 -0.14 -15.60 5.91
N GLU A 83 -0.79 -16.76 5.95
CA GLU A 83 -1.41 -17.28 7.16
C GLU A 83 -0.38 -17.59 8.26
N SER A 84 0.73 -18.25 7.90
CA SER A 84 1.84 -18.52 8.82
C SER A 84 2.44 -17.23 9.36
N ASP A 85 2.74 -16.27 8.48
CA ASP A 85 3.32 -14.98 8.86
C ASP A 85 2.41 -14.23 9.84
N ALA A 86 1.10 -14.15 9.56
CA ALA A 86 0.13 -13.51 10.44
C ALA A 86 0.02 -14.21 11.82
N ARG A 87 0.04 -15.55 11.86
CA ARG A 87 0.01 -16.31 13.12
C ARG A 87 1.27 -16.10 13.96
N VAL A 88 2.45 -16.04 13.32
CA VAL A 88 3.71 -15.73 14.00
C VAL A 88 3.63 -14.35 14.65
N MET A 89 3.15 -13.34 13.90
CA MET A 89 2.99 -11.98 14.43
C MET A 89 2.01 -11.93 15.62
N LEU A 90 0.89 -12.65 15.55
CA LEU A 90 -0.06 -12.75 16.66
C LEU A 90 0.59 -13.37 17.91
N ALA A 91 1.31 -14.48 17.76
CA ALA A 91 1.99 -15.14 18.87
C ALA A 91 3.07 -14.25 19.51
N MET A 92 3.79 -13.47 18.71
CA MET A 92 4.76 -12.48 19.21
C MET A 92 4.08 -11.40 20.06
N LEU A 93 2.92 -10.89 19.63
CA LEU A 93 2.16 -9.87 20.37
C LEU A 93 1.58 -10.39 21.68
N GLU A 94 1.11 -11.64 21.70
CA GLU A 94 0.61 -12.29 22.92
C GLU A 94 1.72 -12.48 23.95
N LYS A 95 2.90 -12.94 23.53
CA LYS A 95 4.08 -13.05 24.40
C LYS A 95 4.55 -11.68 24.91
N GLY A 96 4.53 -10.65 24.05
CA GLY A 96 4.87 -9.28 24.43
C GLY A 96 3.95 -8.71 25.51
N LYS A 97 2.65 -9.02 25.47
CA LYS A 97 1.71 -8.66 26.55
C LYS A 97 2.05 -9.33 27.88
N GLN A 98 2.33 -10.63 27.88
CA GLN A 98 2.68 -11.38 29.09
C GLN A 98 3.94 -10.82 29.77
N LEU A 99 4.93 -10.39 28.99
CA LEU A 99 6.16 -9.77 29.50
C LEU A 99 5.93 -8.36 30.08
N ASN A 100 5.04 -7.57 29.48
CA ASN A 100 4.71 -6.22 29.96
C ASN A 100 3.80 -6.23 31.20
N GLU A 101 2.90 -7.22 31.33
CA GLU A 101 2.07 -7.42 32.53
C GLU A 101 2.92 -7.83 33.75
N ALA A 102 4.06 -8.49 33.53
CA ALA A 102 5.01 -8.83 34.58
C ALA A 102 5.86 -7.63 35.08
N ASN A 103 5.82 -6.47 34.40
CA ASN A 103 6.59 -5.29 34.82
C ASN A 103 5.94 -3.96 34.35
N PRO A 104 5.03 -3.36 35.14
CA PRO A 104 4.25 -2.20 34.72
C PRO A 104 5.05 -0.89 34.91
N LYS A 105 6.14 -0.70 34.16
CA LYS A 105 6.87 0.59 34.12
C LYS A 105 7.30 0.95 32.72
N LYS A 106 6.40 1.61 31.98
CA LYS A 106 6.63 2.80 31.11
C LYS A 106 5.47 2.90 30.12
N THR A 107 4.43 3.64 30.49
CA THR A 107 3.54 4.26 29.50
C THR A 107 4.32 5.38 28.82
N MET A 108 4.97 5.05 27.70
CA MET A 108 5.47 6.07 26.79
C MET A 108 4.27 6.70 26.11
N LYS A 109 4.08 8.00 26.32
CA LYS A 109 3.07 8.79 25.61
C LYS A 109 3.28 8.64 24.09
N PRO A 110 2.21 8.60 23.28
CA PRO A 110 2.34 8.69 21.83
C PRO A 110 3.11 9.96 21.51
N ASN A 111 4.25 9.83 20.84
CA ASN A 111 4.99 10.98 20.35
C ASN A 111 4.24 11.43 19.09
N GLU A 112 3.36 12.41 19.24
CA GLU A 112 2.65 13.07 18.14
C GLU A 112 3.65 13.93 17.35
N GLN A 113 4.64 13.30 16.73
CA GLN A 113 5.42 13.95 15.69
C GLN A 113 4.66 13.75 14.38
N GLN A 114 3.56 14.49 14.24
CA GLN A 114 3.00 14.77 12.93
C GLN A 114 4.07 15.52 12.17
N GLN A 115 4.82 14.82 11.31
CA GLN A 115 5.68 15.48 10.34
C GLN A 115 4.77 16.29 9.42
N GLN A 116 4.66 17.60 9.70
CA GLN A 116 4.12 18.55 8.76
C GLN A 116 5.10 18.60 7.59
N ILE A 117 4.74 17.92 6.51
CA ILE A 117 5.46 18.02 5.25
C ILE A 117 5.20 19.43 4.72
N ASN A 118 6.23 20.28 4.75
CA ASN A 118 6.22 21.54 4.01
C ASN A 118 6.38 21.17 2.54
N LEU A 119 5.28 21.10 1.78
CA LEU A 119 5.26 20.77 0.35
C LEU A 119 5.88 21.87 -0.55
N ASN A 120 6.68 22.77 0.01
CA ASN A 120 7.36 23.84 -0.72
C ASN A 120 8.71 23.35 -1.26
N ASP A 121 8.72 22.18 -1.89
CA ASP A 121 9.89 21.74 -2.64
C ASP A 121 9.87 22.40 -4.02
N LYS A 122 10.98 23.07 -4.33
CA LYS A 122 11.31 23.73 -5.58
C LYS A 122 10.77 22.91 -6.75
N GLU A 123 9.91 23.51 -7.57
CA GLU A 123 9.41 22.90 -8.81
C GLU A 123 10.62 22.51 -9.67
N GLY A 124 11.02 21.24 -9.61
CA GLY A 124 11.90 20.65 -10.59
C GLY A 124 11.25 20.78 -11.96
N ILE A 125 12.06 20.95 -13.00
CA ILE A 125 11.54 21.02 -14.37
C ILE A 125 10.94 19.63 -14.70
N ILE A 126 9.62 19.52 -14.63
CA ILE A 126 8.91 18.31 -15.05
C ILE A 126 9.02 18.24 -16.58
N PRO A 127 9.55 17.13 -17.14
CA PRO A 127 9.62 16.97 -18.58
C PRO A 127 8.22 17.01 -19.19
N LYS A 128 8.10 17.55 -20.41
CA LYS A 128 6.85 17.57 -21.16
C LYS A 128 6.82 16.42 -22.15
N LEU A 129 5.66 15.79 -22.31
CA LEU A 129 5.42 14.87 -23.42
C LEU A 129 5.45 15.65 -24.74
N GLN A 130 6.18 15.13 -25.72
CA GLN A 130 6.25 15.71 -27.06
C GLN A 130 4.96 15.42 -27.86
N ASP A 131 4.40 14.24 -27.63
CA ASP A 131 3.17 13.73 -28.22
C ASP A 131 2.42 12.94 -27.13
N VAL A 132 1.09 12.83 -27.24
CA VAL A 132 0.26 12.16 -26.22
C VAL A 132 -0.55 11.03 -26.83
N ASN A 133 -0.74 9.95 -26.07
CA ASN A 133 -1.71 8.93 -26.41
C ASN A 133 -3.14 9.48 -26.18
N PRO A 134 -4.02 9.45 -27.19
CA PRO A 134 -5.38 10.00 -27.06
C PRO A 134 -6.24 9.32 -25.99
N LEU A 135 -6.03 8.01 -25.76
CA LEU A 135 -6.75 7.24 -24.74
C LEU A 135 -6.12 7.38 -23.35
N TYR A 136 -4.80 7.61 -23.31
CA TYR A 136 -4.03 7.73 -22.07
C TYR A 136 -3.18 9.01 -22.10
N PRO A 137 -3.75 10.19 -21.80
CA PRO A 137 -3.06 11.48 -21.99
C PRO A 137 -1.79 11.68 -21.15
N ALA A 138 -1.59 10.88 -20.11
CA ALA A 138 -0.37 10.86 -19.31
C ALA A 138 0.77 10.08 -19.99
N CYS A 139 0.50 9.35 -21.08
CA CYS A 139 1.47 8.56 -21.84
C CYS A 139 1.81 9.24 -23.17
N SER A 140 3.03 9.04 -23.66
CA SER A 140 3.39 9.32 -25.06
C SER A 140 2.59 8.42 -26.01
N SER A 141 2.37 8.86 -27.24
CA SER A 141 1.83 8.02 -28.32
C SER A 141 2.70 6.80 -28.62
N SER A 142 3.97 6.78 -28.18
CA SER A 142 4.85 5.61 -28.25
C SER A 142 4.42 4.47 -27.32
N VAL A 143 3.54 4.73 -26.36
CA VAL A 143 3.08 3.77 -25.37
C VAL A 143 1.58 3.54 -25.52
N ASP A 144 1.20 2.28 -25.72
CA ASP A 144 -0.18 1.81 -25.66
C ASP A 144 -0.39 0.97 -24.40
N ILE A 145 -1.60 0.97 -23.84
CA ILE A 145 -1.95 0.16 -22.68
C ILE A 145 -2.97 -0.89 -23.12
N ARG A 146 -2.55 -2.15 -23.10
CA ARG A 146 -3.35 -3.29 -23.51
C ARG A 146 -3.69 -4.16 -22.32
N ASP A 147 -4.80 -4.88 -22.39
CA ASP A 147 -5.18 -5.90 -21.41
C ASP A 147 -5.17 -7.27 -22.07
N ALA A 148 -4.22 -8.12 -21.70
CA ALA A 148 -4.16 -9.50 -22.18
C ALA A 148 -5.02 -10.46 -21.34
N GLY A 149 -5.65 -9.97 -20.25
CA GLY A 149 -6.34 -10.81 -19.28
C GLY A 149 -5.42 -11.81 -18.58
N GLY A 150 -6.03 -12.75 -17.86
CA GLY A 150 -5.33 -13.82 -17.16
C GLY A 150 -4.24 -13.31 -16.21
N ASP A 151 -3.08 -13.96 -16.26
CA ASP A 151 -1.93 -13.64 -15.38
C ASP A 151 -1.14 -12.40 -15.83
N ILE A 152 -1.33 -11.93 -17.07
CA ILE A 152 -0.61 -10.78 -17.64
C ILE A 152 -1.36 -9.48 -17.33
N GLY A 153 -2.68 -9.47 -17.51
CA GLY A 153 -3.52 -8.31 -17.28
C GLY A 153 -3.12 -7.09 -18.12
N ARG A 154 -3.29 -5.90 -17.52
CA ARG A 154 -2.94 -4.62 -18.16
C ARG A 154 -1.43 -4.38 -18.18
N HIS A 155 -0.90 -4.07 -19.35
CA HIS A 155 0.53 -3.85 -19.58
C HIS A 155 0.76 -2.78 -20.65
N ALA A 156 1.93 -2.13 -20.57
CA ALA A 156 2.38 -1.15 -21.55
C ALA A 156 3.07 -1.83 -22.74
N VAL A 157 2.78 -1.38 -23.95
CA VAL A 157 3.35 -1.87 -25.21
C VAL A 157 3.90 -0.70 -26.00
N ALA A 158 5.13 -0.83 -26.50
CA ALA A 158 5.71 0.13 -27.42
C ALA A 158 5.02 0.04 -28.79
N THR A 159 4.56 1.17 -29.32
CA THR A 159 3.94 1.27 -30.65
C THR A 159 4.94 1.68 -31.74
N LYS A 160 6.09 2.20 -31.34
CA LYS A 160 7.25 2.59 -32.16
C LYS A 160 8.53 2.38 -31.35
N ASP A 161 9.68 2.44 -32.00
CA ASP A 161 10.98 2.38 -31.33
C ASP A 161 11.10 3.52 -30.31
N ILE A 162 11.57 3.18 -29.11
CA ILE A 162 11.80 4.11 -27.99
C ILE A 162 13.30 4.34 -27.89
N MET A 163 13.72 5.60 -28.00
CA MET A 163 15.12 5.99 -27.97
C MET A 163 15.53 6.45 -26.56
N PRO A 164 16.82 6.33 -26.19
CA PRO A 164 17.31 6.86 -24.92
C PRO A 164 17.01 8.36 -24.78
N GLY A 165 16.42 8.75 -23.65
CA GLY A 165 16.00 10.13 -23.39
C GLY A 165 14.54 10.43 -23.73
N ASP A 166 13.81 9.51 -24.38
CA ASP A 166 12.38 9.67 -24.62
C ASP A 166 11.59 9.69 -23.30
N VAL A 167 10.63 10.61 -23.24
CA VAL A 167 9.71 10.73 -22.10
C VAL A 167 8.47 9.91 -22.40
N LEU A 168 8.28 8.81 -21.68
CA LEU A 168 7.21 7.86 -21.94
C LEU A 168 5.91 8.20 -21.21
N ILE A 169 6.01 8.66 -19.96
CA ILE A 169 4.87 8.96 -19.09
C ILE A 169 5.18 10.20 -18.28
N VAL A 170 4.20 11.12 -18.23
CA VAL A 170 4.18 12.26 -17.31
C VAL A 170 2.80 12.29 -16.69
N GLU A 171 2.72 11.91 -15.42
CA GLU A 171 1.47 11.87 -14.67
C GLU A 171 1.58 12.76 -13.43
N ARG A 172 0.46 13.37 -13.04
CA ARG A 172 0.33 13.95 -11.70
C ARG A 172 -0.25 12.86 -10.78
N PRO A 173 0.59 12.11 -10.06
CA PRO A 173 0.09 11.02 -9.24
C PRO A 173 -0.74 11.59 -8.10
N PHE A 174 -1.80 10.88 -7.73
CA PHE A 174 -2.55 11.21 -6.53
C PHE A 174 -1.74 10.95 -5.25
N CYS A 175 -0.84 9.97 -5.30
CA CYS A 175 0.14 9.69 -4.26
C CYS A 175 1.29 8.91 -4.91
N ALA A 176 2.53 9.22 -4.56
CA ALA A 176 3.71 8.55 -5.05
C ALA A 176 4.71 8.33 -3.92
N VAL A 177 5.44 7.22 -3.97
CA VAL A 177 6.58 6.95 -3.12
C VAL A 177 7.66 6.34 -4.00
N LEU A 178 8.88 6.86 -3.90
CA LEU A 178 10.04 6.22 -4.51
C LEU A 178 10.53 5.15 -3.53
N LEU A 179 10.40 3.89 -3.91
CA LEU A 179 11.00 2.79 -3.15
C LEU A 179 12.49 2.74 -3.45
N GLY A 180 13.30 2.39 -2.45
CA GLY A 180 14.73 2.18 -2.63
C GLY A 180 15.00 1.03 -3.61
N GLU A 181 16.18 1.04 -4.23
CA GLU A 181 16.66 -0.08 -5.04
C GLU A 181 16.83 -1.32 -4.16
N TYR A 182 16.38 -2.48 -4.65
CA TYR A 182 16.51 -3.79 -4.00
C TYR A 182 17.82 -4.48 -4.38
#